data_AF-A0A843DZ62-F1
#
_entry.id   AF-A0A843DZ62-F1
#
_cell.length_a   1.000
_cell.length_b   1.000
_cell.length_c   1.000
_cell.angle_alpha   90.00
_cell.angle_beta   90.00
_cell.angle_gamma   90.00
#
_symmetry.space_group_name_H-M   'P 1'
#
loop_
_entity.id
_entity.type
_entity.pdbx_description
1 polymer ?
#
loop_
_entity_poly.entity_id
_entity_poly.type
_entity_poly.pdbx_seq_one_letter_code
_entity_poly.pdbx_strand_id
1 'polypeptide(L)'
;NAADCNKASGALYRYILGDLGISADRIVMIGDNRKADVDNAVEQGLRAVRWIPLKERYAVSHRKEMAFCRKDRSAGASMLVATDMLMGAVDTEKGYWYDIARRFGGPMAYSFGNYLIRNSSGFDRIIFFSRDGHIPMLAYQELGGDLPVSYVYCSRKLCTAMANLNLTDRDAPYTVLKYLYATGRLADENIASIDDFESARDYFEKNSEAVRKACNEALEGYRSYLENELSGARKVLAVDTTTMRYTSQSLVTGCTDAEITGAYYATTAGSTLKHIVYTDRTGQRLTWSYVNLAEFFFSSQESPLEDVRDGKPVFSSDVPPEEAMRQKVQPSMEEGQLDYIRFASSIFHGRRICYDPDTVDGWLKVLISYEKGNDTERLSGFKWGVDKGHLDYRPLLFRASQLPFALKQKIAGKLK
;
A
#
# COMPACT_ATOMS: atom_id res chain seq x y z
N ASN A 1 34.54 41.54 -25.13
CA ASN A 1 33.87 40.23 -25.22
C ASN A 1 32.68 40.19 -24.28
N ALA A 2 31.47 40.04 -24.80
CA ALA A 2 30.26 39.91 -23.98
C ALA A 2 30.22 38.61 -23.14
N ALA A 3 31.10 37.64 -23.45
CA ALA A 3 31.21 36.35 -22.75
C ALA A 3 31.68 36.46 -21.28
N ASP A 4 32.37 37.53 -20.89
CA ASP A 4 32.92 37.70 -19.53
C ASP A 4 32.05 38.54 -18.59
N CYS A 5 30.93 39.09 -19.10
CA CYS A 5 29.98 39.87 -18.30
C CYS A 5 28.94 38.96 -17.66
N ASN A 6 29.27 38.36 -16.51
CA ASN A 6 28.36 37.48 -15.79
C ASN A 6 28.45 37.68 -14.27
N LYS A 7 27.52 37.04 -13.53
CA LYS A 7 27.48 37.10 -12.06
C LYS A 7 28.70 36.45 -11.41
N ALA A 8 29.21 35.38 -12.02
CA ALA A 8 30.34 34.61 -11.48
C ALA A 8 31.67 35.41 -11.54
N SER A 9 31.84 36.31 -12.51
CA SER A 9 32.99 37.23 -12.61
C SER A 9 32.78 38.56 -11.89
N GLY A 10 31.58 38.82 -11.35
CA GLY A 10 31.19 40.11 -10.77
C GLY A 10 31.06 41.27 -11.78
N ALA A 11 31.43 41.04 -13.05
CA ALA A 11 31.40 42.07 -14.09
C ALA A 11 29.98 42.55 -14.42
N LEU A 12 28.98 41.67 -14.27
CA LEU A 12 27.59 42.05 -14.48
C LEU A 12 27.11 43.10 -13.47
N TYR A 13 27.54 43.03 -12.21
CA TYR A 13 27.15 44.02 -11.20
C TYR A 13 27.73 45.41 -11.52
N ARG A 14 28.99 45.48 -11.98
CA ARG A 14 29.59 46.74 -12.44
C ARG A 14 28.83 47.35 -13.61
N TYR A 15 28.44 46.50 -14.56
CA TYR A 15 27.63 46.94 -15.70
C TYR A 15 26.30 47.53 -15.23
N ILE A 16 25.57 46.81 -14.36
CA ILE A 16 24.26 47.26 -13.83
C ILE A 16 24.38 48.58 -13.06
N LEU A 17 25.40 48.74 -12.23
CA LEU A 17 25.63 49.99 -11.50
C LEU A 17 25.87 51.18 -12.45
N GLY A 18 26.65 50.96 -13.51
CA GLY A 18 26.92 51.97 -14.54
C GLY A 18 25.68 52.31 -15.38
N ASP A 19 24.90 51.30 -15.75
CA ASP A 19 23.69 51.45 -16.56
C ASP A 19 22.54 52.15 -15.81
N LEU A 20 22.31 51.75 -14.55
CA LEU A 20 21.23 52.31 -13.74
C LEU A 20 21.57 53.68 -13.13
N GLY A 21 22.86 54.02 -12.99
CA GLY A 21 23.29 55.24 -12.30
C GLY A 21 22.88 55.30 -10.82
N ILE A 22 22.56 54.14 -10.21
CA ILE A 22 22.16 54.02 -8.82
C ILE A 22 23.38 53.62 -7.97
N SER A 23 23.54 54.22 -6.80
CA SER A 23 24.61 53.86 -5.87
C SER A 23 24.45 52.42 -5.34
N ALA A 24 25.55 51.71 -5.17
CA ALA A 24 25.53 50.28 -4.84
C ALA A 24 24.80 49.95 -3.53
N ASP A 25 24.89 50.82 -2.52
CA ASP A 25 24.23 50.67 -1.22
C ASP A 25 22.68 50.70 -1.32
N ARG A 26 22.14 51.26 -2.40
CA ARG A 26 20.70 51.33 -2.68
C ARG A 26 20.17 50.12 -3.44
N ILE A 27 21.03 49.20 -3.87
CA ILE A 27 20.64 47.97 -4.56
C ILE A 27 20.81 46.77 -3.62
N VAL A 28 19.81 45.88 -3.62
CA VAL A 28 19.86 44.60 -2.91
C VAL A 28 19.87 43.47 -3.94
N MET A 29 20.91 42.66 -3.94
CA MET A 29 20.99 41.42 -4.72
C MET A 29 20.34 40.27 -3.94
N ILE A 30 19.45 39.52 -4.59
CA ILE A 30 18.83 38.31 -4.02
C ILE A 30 19.12 37.15 -4.96
N GLY A 31 19.79 36.12 -4.45
CA GLY A 31 20.10 34.92 -5.23
C GLY A 31 20.54 33.75 -4.37
N ASP A 32 20.61 32.56 -4.96
CA ASP A 32 20.84 31.32 -4.25
C ASP A 32 22.31 30.89 -4.18
N ASN A 33 23.09 31.29 -5.18
CA ASN A 33 24.49 30.95 -5.25
C ASN A 33 25.30 31.84 -4.32
N ARG A 34 25.92 31.23 -3.30
CA ARG A 34 26.72 31.98 -2.31
C ARG A 34 27.82 32.81 -2.97
N LYS A 35 28.58 32.23 -3.90
CA LYS A 35 29.70 32.93 -4.52
C LYS A 35 29.23 33.96 -5.54
N ALA A 36 28.39 33.54 -6.49
CA ALA A 36 28.02 34.38 -7.63
C ALA A 36 27.01 35.49 -7.26
N ASP A 37 26.06 35.22 -6.37
CA ASP A 37 24.97 36.16 -6.04
C ASP A 37 25.23 36.99 -4.79
N VAL A 38 25.98 36.45 -3.83
CA VAL A 38 26.21 37.11 -2.53
C VAL A 38 27.60 37.69 -2.47
N ASP A 39 28.63 36.84 -2.46
CA ASP A 39 30.00 37.28 -2.21
C ASP A 39 30.45 38.29 -3.30
N ASN A 40 30.24 37.96 -4.58
CA ASN A 40 30.60 38.85 -5.69
C ASN A 40 29.78 40.15 -5.73
N ALA A 41 28.52 40.15 -5.26
CA ALA A 41 27.72 41.37 -5.19
C ALA A 41 28.19 42.29 -4.06
N VAL A 42 28.50 41.71 -2.90
CA VAL A 42 29.09 42.42 -1.75
C VAL A 42 30.46 43.00 -2.10
N GLU A 43 31.29 42.28 -2.87
CA GLU A 43 32.57 42.77 -3.39
C GLU A 43 32.40 44.01 -4.28
N GLN A 44 31.23 44.24 -4.90
CA GLN A 44 30.92 45.45 -5.69
C GLN A 44 30.16 46.51 -4.89
N GLY A 45 30.04 46.35 -3.57
CA GLY A 45 29.39 47.32 -2.66
C GLY A 45 27.87 47.21 -2.57
N LEU A 46 27.25 46.20 -3.19
CA LEU A 46 25.81 45.97 -3.05
C LEU A 46 25.50 45.32 -1.70
N ARG A 47 24.29 45.56 -1.20
CA ARG A 47 23.71 44.67 -0.17
C ARG A 47 23.31 43.36 -0.85
N ALA A 48 23.51 42.22 -0.19
CA ALA A 48 23.11 40.92 -0.75
C ALA A 48 22.42 40.03 0.29
N VAL A 49 21.40 39.31 -0.14
CA VAL A 49 20.65 38.33 0.65
C VAL A 49 20.69 36.99 -0.06
N ARG A 50 21.15 35.96 0.65
CA ARG A 50 21.13 34.60 0.12
C ARG A 50 19.71 34.02 0.22
N TRP A 51 19.10 33.74 -0.93
CA TRP A 51 17.92 32.88 -0.99
C TRP A 51 18.35 31.42 -0.82
N ILE A 52 18.11 30.81 0.34
CA ILE A 52 18.44 29.39 0.52
C ILE A 52 17.45 28.55 -0.31
N PRO A 53 17.89 27.77 -1.31
CA PRO A 53 17.00 26.94 -2.11
C PRO A 53 16.23 25.93 -1.28
N LEU A 54 15.03 25.56 -1.75
CA LEU A 54 14.20 24.56 -1.08
C LEU A 54 14.96 23.25 -0.84
N LYS A 55 15.76 22.80 -1.82
CA LYS A 55 16.62 21.61 -1.71
C LYS A 55 17.61 21.69 -0.53
N GLU A 56 18.20 22.86 -0.30
CA GLU A 56 19.11 23.04 0.83
C GLU A 56 18.36 23.04 2.15
N ARG A 57 17.20 23.71 2.24
CA ARG A 57 16.35 23.71 3.44
C ARG A 57 15.90 22.29 3.78
N TYR A 58 15.41 21.56 2.79
CA TYR A 58 14.94 20.17 2.92
C TYR A 58 16.07 19.24 3.37
N ALA A 59 17.27 19.38 2.82
CA ALA A 59 18.42 18.54 3.16
C ALA A 59 18.88 18.66 4.62
N VAL A 60 18.53 19.75 5.33
CA VAL A 60 18.87 19.92 6.75
C VAL A 60 18.14 18.88 7.60
N SER A 61 16.83 18.70 7.37
CA SER A 61 15.96 17.81 8.16
C SER A 61 15.75 16.42 7.53
N HIS A 62 15.96 16.26 6.22
CA HIS A 62 15.66 15.04 5.46
C HIS A 62 16.92 14.36 4.90
N ARG A 63 17.91 14.12 5.78
CA ARG A 63 19.22 13.58 5.35
C ARG A 63 19.13 12.19 4.72
N LYS A 64 18.18 11.35 5.15
CA LYS A 64 18.05 9.97 4.68
C LYS A 64 17.40 9.91 3.29
N GLU A 65 16.44 10.78 3.04
CA GLU A 65 15.79 11.01 1.76
C GLU A 65 16.81 11.50 0.73
N MET A 66 17.65 12.47 1.12
CA MET A 66 18.77 12.92 0.29
C MET A 66 19.82 11.82 0.06
N ALA A 67 20.07 10.94 1.03
CA ALA A 67 20.96 9.80 0.86
C ALA A 67 20.36 8.75 -0.09
N PHE A 68 19.05 8.50 -0.01
CA PHE A 68 18.32 7.65 -0.95
C PHE A 68 18.46 8.16 -2.38
N CYS A 69 18.14 9.43 -2.66
CA CYS A 69 18.25 10.01 -4.01
C CYS A 69 19.70 10.11 -4.52
N ARG A 70 20.71 10.14 -3.65
CA ARG A 70 22.11 10.02 -4.09
C ARG A 70 22.49 8.60 -4.51
N LYS A 71 21.91 7.60 -3.84
CA LYS A 71 22.17 6.17 -4.06
C LYS A 71 21.41 5.66 -5.28
N ASP A 72 20.13 5.99 -5.39
CA ASP A 72 19.30 5.74 -6.55
C ASP A 72 19.27 6.99 -7.44
N ARG A 73 19.98 6.93 -8.56
CA ARG A 73 20.10 8.05 -9.53
C ARG A 73 19.04 8.00 -10.63
N SER A 74 17.97 7.21 -10.45
CA SER A 74 16.85 7.16 -11.38
C SER A 74 16.06 8.48 -11.39
N ALA A 75 15.35 8.72 -12.49
CA ALA A 75 14.38 9.81 -12.55
C ALA A 75 13.31 9.62 -11.47
N GLY A 76 12.82 8.39 -11.26
CA GLY A 76 11.82 8.08 -10.23
C GLY A 76 12.25 8.51 -8.83
N ALA A 77 13.47 8.19 -8.40
CA ALA A 77 13.99 8.60 -7.09
C ALA A 77 14.11 10.12 -6.95
N SER A 78 14.60 10.80 -8.00
CA SER A 78 14.67 12.26 -8.01
C SER A 78 13.28 12.89 -7.92
N MET A 79 12.29 12.31 -8.59
CA MET A 79 10.92 12.80 -8.60
C MET A 79 10.22 12.56 -7.27
N LEU A 80 10.41 11.40 -6.63
CA LEU A 80 9.88 11.13 -5.28
C LEU A 80 10.38 12.15 -4.26
N VAL A 81 11.70 12.37 -4.21
CA VAL A 81 12.28 13.35 -3.27
C VAL A 81 11.85 14.77 -3.60
N ALA A 82 11.75 15.12 -4.89
CA ALA A 82 11.27 16.44 -5.30
C ALA A 82 9.80 16.66 -4.89
N THR A 83 8.94 15.66 -5.09
CA THR A 83 7.54 15.72 -4.69
C THR A 83 7.39 15.81 -3.17
N ASP A 84 8.10 14.98 -2.39
CA ASP A 84 8.11 15.04 -0.91
C ASP A 84 8.56 16.43 -0.43
N MET A 85 9.61 16.97 -1.04
CA MET A 85 10.14 18.29 -0.74
C MET A 85 9.16 19.43 -1.06
N LEU A 86 8.48 19.39 -2.21
CA LEU A 86 7.50 20.40 -2.60
C LEU A 86 6.26 20.34 -1.72
N MET A 87 5.74 19.15 -1.46
CA MET A 87 4.60 18.95 -0.57
C MET A 87 4.93 19.33 0.88
N GLY A 88 6.17 19.13 1.35
CA GLY A 88 6.61 19.56 2.67
C GLY A 88 6.83 21.08 2.77
N ALA A 89 6.95 21.79 1.65
CA ALA A 89 6.97 23.25 1.62
C ALA A 89 5.58 23.86 1.78
N VAL A 90 4.53 23.08 1.55
CA VAL A 90 3.14 23.44 1.81
C VAL A 90 2.78 22.92 3.19
N ASP A 91 2.54 23.83 4.14
CA ASP A 91 2.25 23.46 5.52
C ASP A 91 0.87 22.79 5.61
N THR A 92 0.85 21.54 6.09
CA THR A 92 -0.36 20.80 6.40
C THR A 92 -0.14 20.04 7.70
N GLU A 93 -0.24 20.72 8.84
CA GLU A 93 -0.26 20.05 10.14
C GLU A 93 -1.51 19.17 10.26
N LYS A 94 -1.40 17.91 9.83
CA LYS A 94 -2.47 16.89 9.87
C LYS A 94 -2.07 15.64 10.68
N GLY A 95 -0.88 15.64 11.27
CA GLY A 95 -0.41 14.62 12.20
C GLY A 95 0.34 13.46 11.56
N TYR A 96 0.85 12.58 12.42
CA TYR A 96 1.80 11.52 12.04
C TYR A 96 1.25 10.57 10.97
N TRP A 97 0.03 10.05 11.14
CA TRP A 97 -0.56 9.05 10.24
C TRP A 97 -0.79 9.60 8.84
N TYR A 98 -1.35 10.80 8.74
CA TYR A 98 -1.44 11.55 7.49
C TYR A 98 -0.06 11.72 6.84
N ASP A 99 0.94 12.17 7.60
CA ASP A 99 2.25 12.45 7.02
C ASP A 99 2.95 11.20 6.51
N ILE A 100 2.96 10.10 7.25
CA ILE A 100 3.58 8.88 6.74
C ILE A 100 2.82 8.31 5.53
N ALA A 101 1.50 8.45 5.51
CA ALA A 101 0.68 7.96 4.42
C ALA A 101 0.87 8.82 3.18
N ARG A 102 0.89 10.15 3.30
CA ARG A 102 1.23 11.08 2.22
C ARG A 102 2.63 10.86 1.67
N ARG A 103 3.62 10.73 2.55
CA ARG A 103 5.03 10.66 2.16
C ARG A 103 5.41 9.29 1.61
N PHE A 104 4.84 8.19 2.11
CA PHE A 104 5.27 6.83 1.76
C PHE A 104 4.15 5.96 1.16
N GLY A 105 2.95 5.98 1.76
CA GLY A 105 1.79 5.23 1.25
C GLY A 105 1.26 5.79 -0.08
N GLY A 106 1.34 7.11 -0.27
CA GLY A 106 0.88 7.86 -1.43
C GLY A 106 1.66 7.49 -2.69
N PRO A 107 3.01 7.58 -2.67
CA PRO A 107 3.83 7.04 -3.76
C PRO A 107 3.51 5.59 -4.11
N MET A 108 3.26 4.75 -3.10
CA MET A 108 2.96 3.33 -3.30
C MET A 108 1.62 3.13 -4.03
N ALA A 109 0.56 3.81 -3.55
CA ALA A 109 -0.76 3.79 -4.15
C ALA A 109 -0.74 4.39 -5.57
N TYR A 110 -0.06 5.52 -5.76
CA TYR A 110 0.13 6.17 -7.05
C TYR A 110 0.83 5.26 -8.06
N SER A 111 1.89 4.57 -7.64
CA SER A 111 2.63 3.63 -8.51
C SER A 111 1.74 2.47 -8.93
N PHE A 112 1.03 1.88 -7.97
CA PHE A 112 0.20 0.72 -8.24
C PHE A 112 -1.02 1.08 -9.07
N GLY A 113 -1.70 2.20 -8.80
CA GLY A 113 -2.79 2.70 -9.62
C GLY A 113 -2.37 2.94 -11.08
N ASN A 114 -1.20 3.55 -11.31
CA ASN A 114 -0.66 3.68 -12.66
C ASN A 114 -0.32 2.35 -13.32
N TYR A 115 0.22 1.39 -12.55
CA TYR A 115 0.47 0.03 -13.02
C TYR A 115 -0.82 -0.66 -13.47
N LEU A 116 -1.90 -0.53 -12.68
CA LEU A 116 -3.22 -1.07 -13.04
C LEU A 116 -3.75 -0.43 -14.32
N ILE A 117 -3.69 0.89 -14.46
CA ILE A 117 -4.14 1.58 -15.68
C ILE A 117 -3.41 1.05 -16.92
N ARG A 118 -2.08 0.92 -16.86
CA ARG A 118 -1.26 0.42 -17.98
C ARG A 118 -1.57 -1.02 -18.39
N ASN A 119 -2.00 -1.85 -17.44
CA ASN A 119 -2.25 -3.27 -17.66
C ASN A 119 -3.74 -3.64 -17.72
N SER A 120 -4.64 -2.65 -17.65
CA SER A 120 -6.08 -2.86 -17.70
C SER A 120 -6.64 -2.96 -19.12
N SER A 121 -5.85 -2.66 -20.15
CA SER A 121 -6.31 -2.78 -21.54
C SER A 121 -6.69 -4.22 -21.88
N GLY A 122 -7.89 -4.41 -22.46
CA GLY A 122 -8.41 -5.73 -22.85
C GLY A 122 -9.23 -6.46 -21.79
N PHE A 123 -9.45 -5.83 -20.63
CA PHE A 123 -10.42 -6.27 -19.62
C PHE A 123 -11.73 -5.48 -19.76
N ASP A 124 -12.82 -6.07 -19.29
CA ASP A 124 -14.16 -5.46 -19.29
C ASP A 124 -14.43 -4.70 -17.99
N ARG A 125 -13.82 -5.15 -16.88
CA ARG A 125 -14.03 -4.64 -15.52
C ARG A 125 -12.83 -4.93 -14.63
N ILE A 126 -12.63 -4.08 -13.62
CA ILE A 126 -11.69 -4.35 -12.53
C ILE A 126 -12.49 -4.61 -11.25
N ILE A 127 -12.16 -5.65 -10.52
CA ILE A 127 -12.65 -5.83 -9.15
C ILE A 127 -11.52 -5.60 -8.17
N PHE A 128 -11.80 -4.94 -7.05
CA PHE A 128 -10.87 -4.72 -5.96
C PHE A 128 -11.36 -5.50 -4.74
N PHE A 129 -10.52 -6.39 -4.21
CA PHE A 129 -10.91 -7.15 -3.03
C PHE A 129 -11.02 -6.26 -1.80
N SER A 130 -12.04 -6.52 -0.98
CA SER A 130 -12.28 -5.77 0.24
C SER A 130 -11.09 -5.79 1.20
N ARG A 131 -11.05 -4.79 2.08
CA ARG A 131 -9.95 -4.49 3.02
C ARG A 131 -8.77 -3.89 2.27
N ASP A 132 -7.92 -4.70 1.64
CA ASP A 132 -6.63 -4.22 1.16
C ASP A 132 -6.69 -3.69 -0.29
N GLY A 133 -7.81 -3.82 -1.00
CA GLY A 133 -8.01 -3.26 -2.35
C GLY A 133 -8.59 -1.84 -2.38
N HIS A 134 -8.94 -1.26 -1.23
CA HIS A 134 -9.65 0.03 -1.16
C HIS A 134 -8.82 1.21 -1.66
N ILE A 135 -7.62 1.44 -1.10
CA ILE A 135 -6.78 2.54 -1.56
C ILE A 135 -6.31 2.36 -3.02
N PRO A 136 -5.94 1.14 -3.48
CA PRO A 136 -5.69 0.90 -4.91
C PRO A 136 -6.86 1.28 -5.83
N MET A 137 -8.11 1.02 -5.40
CA MET A 137 -9.31 1.43 -6.14
C MET A 137 -9.41 2.95 -6.25
N LEU A 138 -9.28 3.66 -5.13
CA LEU A 138 -9.31 5.11 -5.11
C LEU A 138 -8.19 5.71 -5.97
N ALA A 139 -6.98 5.16 -5.88
CA ALA A 139 -5.85 5.59 -6.70
C ALA A 139 -6.11 5.38 -8.19
N TYR A 140 -6.68 4.24 -8.58
CA TYR A 140 -7.05 3.97 -9.97
C TYR A 140 -8.07 5.01 -10.49
N GLN A 141 -9.10 5.31 -9.70
CA GLN A 141 -10.14 6.27 -10.04
C GLN A 141 -9.60 7.70 -10.14
N GLU A 142 -8.84 8.16 -9.14
CA GLU A 142 -8.24 9.51 -9.10
C GLU A 142 -7.23 9.74 -10.24
N LEU A 143 -6.55 8.68 -10.69
CA LEU A 143 -5.63 8.72 -11.83
C LEU A 143 -6.33 8.67 -13.20
N GLY A 144 -7.66 8.64 -13.23
CA GLY A 144 -8.47 8.58 -14.44
C GLY A 144 -8.36 7.22 -15.12
N GLY A 145 -8.60 6.15 -14.36
CA GLY A 145 -8.79 4.81 -14.92
C GLY A 145 -10.12 4.69 -15.67
N ASP A 146 -10.10 4.04 -16.84
CA ASP A 146 -11.21 4.07 -17.80
C ASP A 146 -12.20 2.90 -17.67
N LEU A 147 -11.84 1.83 -16.94
CA LEU A 147 -12.73 0.67 -16.77
C LEU A 147 -13.70 0.85 -15.62
N PRO A 148 -14.91 0.28 -15.71
CA PRO A 148 -15.79 0.16 -14.55
C PRO A 148 -15.10 -0.65 -13.46
N VAL A 149 -15.30 -0.23 -12.22
CA VAL A 149 -14.73 -0.89 -11.03
C VAL A 149 -15.83 -1.38 -10.11
N SER A 150 -15.60 -2.51 -9.44
CA SER A 150 -16.43 -3.00 -8.32
C SER A 150 -15.54 -3.28 -7.11
N TYR A 151 -16.05 -2.96 -5.92
CA TYR A 151 -15.41 -3.30 -4.65
C TYR A 151 -16.04 -4.59 -4.12
N VAL A 152 -15.31 -5.71 -4.24
CA VAL A 152 -15.83 -7.05 -4.00
C VAL A 152 -15.44 -7.54 -2.62
N TYR A 153 -16.44 -7.83 -1.80
CA TYR A 153 -16.27 -8.41 -0.49
C TYR A 153 -15.85 -9.87 -0.59
N CYS A 154 -14.75 -10.22 0.09
CA CYS A 154 -14.16 -11.56 0.05
C CYS A 154 -13.72 -11.98 1.45
N SER A 155 -14.58 -12.72 2.16
CA SER A 155 -14.29 -13.17 3.53
C SER A 155 -13.17 -14.21 3.51
N ARG A 156 -12.18 -14.06 4.40
CA ARG A 156 -11.12 -15.06 4.59
C ARG A 156 -11.70 -16.40 5.06
N LYS A 157 -12.80 -16.39 5.82
CA LYS A 157 -13.50 -17.60 6.28
C LYS A 157 -14.16 -18.32 5.11
N LEU A 158 -14.81 -17.57 4.21
CA LEU A 158 -15.37 -18.11 2.96
C LEU A 158 -14.28 -18.66 2.03
N CYS A 159 -13.19 -17.91 1.82
CA CYS A 159 -12.01 -18.40 1.07
C CYS A 159 -11.49 -19.72 1.65
N THR A 160 -11.46 -19.83 2.99
CA THR A 160 -10.97 -21.03 3.69
C THR A 160 -11.95 -22.19 3.52
N ALA A 161 -13.27 -21.93 3.59
CA ALA A 161 -14.31 -22.92 3.30
C ALA A 161 -14.20 -23.50 1.89
N MET A 162 -13.94 -22.64 0.91
CA MET A 162 -13.72 -23.05 -0.47
C MET A 162 -12.45 -23.84 -0.69
N ALA A 163 -11.33 -23.31 -0.20
CA ALA A 163 -10.02 -23.92 -0.43
C ALA A 163 -9.84 -25.26 0.29
N ASN A 164 -10.69 -25.61 1.27
CA ASN A 164 -10.48 -26.75 2.16
C ASN A 164 -11.65 -27.74 2.25
N LEU A 165 -12.47 -27.86 1.20
CA LEU A 165 -13.30 -29.04 1.01
C LEU A 165 -12.48 -30.37 1.03
N ASN A 166 -11.15 -30.29 0.94
CA ASN A 166 -10.22 -31.42 0.95
C ASN A 166 -9.31 -31.51 2.20
N LEU A 167 -9.56 -30.73 3.27
CA LEU A 167 -8.89 -30.83 4.59
C LEU A 167 -7.34 -30.73 4.60
N THR A 168 -6.71 -30.15 3.58
CA THR A 168 -5.24 -30.14 3.46
C THR A 168 -4.53 -29.20 4.45
N ASP A 169 -5.25 -28.21 5.01
CA ASP A 169 -4.72 -27.26 5.99
C ASP A 169 -5.23 -27.59 7.41
N ARG A 170 -4.33 -27.66 8.39
CA ARG A 170 -4.62 -28.16 9.75
C ARG A 170 -5.75 -27.37 10.45
N ASP A 171 -5.75 -26.06 10.27
CA ASP A 171 -6.64 -25.14 11.00
C ASP A 171 -7.93 -24.83 10.21
N ALA A 172 -8.04 -25.35 8.98
CA ALA A 172 -9.17 -25.06 8.12
C ALA A 172 -10.49 -25.69 8.60
N PRO A 173 -10.56 -26.97 9.04
CA PRO A 173 -11.83 -27.57 9.47
C PRO A 173 -12.49 -26.76 10.58
N TYR A 174 -11.70 -26.32 11.57
CA TYR A 174 -12.16 -25.48 12.66
C TYR A 174 -12.73 -24.16 12.17
N THR A 175 -12.00 -23.45 11.31
CA THR A 175 -12.43 -22.15 10.77
C THR A 175 -13.74 -22.29 9.98
N VAL A 176 -13.86 -23.35 9.18
CA VAL A 176 -15.05 -23.62 8.37
C VAL A 176 -16.25 -23.94 9.25
N LEU A 177 -16.11 -24.84 10.22
CA LEU A 177 -17.20 -25.20 11.11
C LEU A 177 -17.69 -24.00 11.92
N LYS A 178 -16.77 -23.21 12.49
CA LYS A 178 -17.14 -21.97 13.21
C LYS A 178 -17.86 -20.97 12.31
N TYR A 179 -17.43 -20.82 11.06
CA TYR A 179 -18.11 -19.97 10.08
C TYR A 179 -19.51 -20.49 9.73
N LEU A 180 -19.66 -21.77 9.41
CA LEU A 180 -20.96 -22.35 9.04
C LEU A 180 -21.95 -22.31 10.21
N TYR A 181 -21.48 -22.55 11.43
CA TYR A 181 -22.26 -22.43 12.65
C TYR A 181 -22.68 -20.98 12.92
N ALA A 182 -21.73 -20.03 12.90
CA ALA A 182 -22.01 -18.62 13.14
C ALA A 182 -22.97 -18.00 12.11
N THR A 183 -22.97 -18.52 10.89
CA THR A 183 -23.87 -18.07 9.82
C THR A 183 -25.20 -18.81 9.79
N GLY A 184 -25.39 -19.82 10.66
CA GLY A 184 -26.61 -20.62 10.72
C GLY A 184 -26.77 -21.63 9.57
N ARG A 185 -25.78 -21.74 8.67
CA ARG A 185 -25.79 -22.71 7.56
C ARG A 185 -25.56 -24.14 8.02
N LEU A 186 -24.97 -24.32 9.20
CA LEU A 186 -24.85 -25.61 9.88
C LEU A 186 -25.24 -25.46 11.35
N ALA A 187 -26.51 -25.68 11.65
CA ALA A 187 -27.09 -25.52 12.99
C ALA A 187 -26.94 -26.80 13.83
N ASP A 188 -25.71 -27.13 14.22
CA ASP A 188 -25.41 -28.19 15.20
C ASP A 188 -24.73 -27.57 16.42
N GLU A 189 -25.42 -27.62 17.57
CA GLU A 189 -24.94 -27.06 18.84
C GLU A 189 -23.61 -27.68 19.30
N ASN A 190 -23.29 -28.92 18.88
CA ASN A 190 -22.01 -29.54 19.18
C ASN A 190 -20.83 -28.75 18.60
N ILE A 191 -21.04 -28.00 17.51
CA ILE A 191 -19.99 -27.16 16.90
C ILE A 191 -19.62 -25.99 17.82
N ALA A 192 -20.57 -25.49 18.63
CA ALA A 192 -20.32 -24.42 19.59
C ALA A 192 -19.23 -24.83 20.59
N SER A 193 -19.28 -26.09 21.06
CA SER A 193 -18.33 -26.66 22.02
C SER A 193 -16.98 -27.07 21.44
N ILE A 194 -16.81 -27.13 20.12
CA ILE A 194 -15.49 -27.47 19.51
C ILE A 194 -14.53 -26.30 19.71
N ASP A 195 -13.47 -26.48 20.48
CA ASP A 195 -12.46 -25.46 20.79
C ASP A 195 -11.05 -25.79 20.27
N ASP A 196 -10.85 -26.99 19.72
CA ASP A 196 -9.58 -27.44 19.17
C ASP A 196 -9.66 -27.96 17.71
N PHE A 197 -8.49 -28.08 17.07
CA PHE A 197 -8.38 -28.47 15.65
C PHE A 197 -8.64 -29.95 15.39
N GLU A 198 -8.34 -30.84 16.34
CA GLU A 198 -8.52 -32.28 16.16
C GLU A 198 -10.00 -32.63 16.24
N SER A 199 -10.71 -32.13 17.25
CA SER A 199 -12.17 -32.28 17.37
C SER A 199 -12.91 -31.71 16.17
N ALA A 200 -12.45 -30.57 15.63
CA ALA A 200 -13.02 -30.00 14.41
C ALA A 200 -12.85 -30.92 13.19
N ARG A 201 -11.69 -31.56 13.06
CA ARG A 201 -11.44 -32.50 11.96
C ARG A 201 -12.29 -33.75 12.11
N ASP A 202 -12.35 -34.33 13.30
CA ASP A 202 -13.17 -35.51 13.59
C ASP A 202 -14.66 -35.24 13.32
N TYR A 203 -15.15 -34.06 13.70
CA TYR A 203 -16.52 -33.64 13.40
C TYR A 203 -16.73 -33.54 11.89
N PHE A 204 -15.81 -32.88 11.17
CA PHE A 204 -15.91 -32.73 9.72
C PHE A 204 -15.95 -34.10 9.02
N GLU A 205 -15.09 -35.04 9.40
CA GLU A 205 -15.03 -36.37 8.79
C GLU A 205 -16.34 -37.15 9.01
N LYS A 206 -16.87 -37.12 10.24
CA LYS A 206 -18.15 -37.79 10.58
C LYS A 206 -19.37 -37.17 9.90
N ASN A 207 -19.34 -35.86 9.67
CA ASN A 207 -20.48 -35.09 9.14
C ASN A 207 -20.20 -34.50 7.74
N SER A 208 -19.29 -35.12 6.99
CA SER A 208 -18.72 -34.53 5.78
C SER A 208 -19.76 -34.16 4.73
N GLU A 209 -20.82 -34.95 4.56
CA GLU A 209 -21.91 -34.65 3.62
C GLU A 209 -22.66 -33.38 4.00
N ALA A 210 -23.07 -33.25 5.27
CA ALA A 210 -23.77 -32.07 5.78
C ALA A 210 -22.91 -30.81 5.70
N VAL A 211 -21.63 -30.93 6.07
CA VAL A 211 -20.68 -29.80 6.00
C VAL A 211 -20.45 -29.37 4.55
N ARG A 212 -20.26 -30.32 3.63
CA ARG A 212 -20.09 -30.02 2.19
C ARG A 212 -21.34 -29.35 1.61
N LYS A 213 -22.53 -29.80 1.98
CA LYS A 213 -23.79 -29.18 1.59
C LYS A 213 -23.86 -27.72 2.07
N ALA A 214 -23.58 -27.47 3.35
CA ALA A 214 -23.58 -26.12 3.92
C ALA A 214 -22.52 -25.20 3.27
N CYS A 215 -21.34 -25.72 2.93
CA CYS A 215 -20.35 -24.99 2.14
C CYS A 215 -20.88 -24.64 0.74
N ASN A 216 -21.51 -25.58 0.04
CA ASN A 216 -22.08 -25.34 -1.29
C ASN A 216 -23.19 -24.27 -1.25
N GLU A 217 -24.03 -24.28 -0.21
CA GLU A 217 -25.05 -23.24 -0.01
C GLU A 217 -24.43 -21.87 0.23
N ALA A 218 -23.36 -21.78 1.05
CA ALA A 218 -22.61 -20.53 1.22
C ALA A 218 -22.04 -20.02 -0.11
N LEU A 219 -21.57 -20.94 -0.95
CA LEU A 219 -20.97 -20.61 -2.23
C LEU A 219 -21.96 -20.15 -3.27
N GLU A 220 -23.15 -20.75 -3.31
CA GLU A 220 -24.19 -20.34 -4.24
C GLU A 220 -24.67 -18.91 -3.95
N GLY A 221 -24.78 -18.57 -2.66
CA GLY A 221 -25.02 -17.18 -2.24
C GLY A 221 -23.91 -16.24 -2.70
N TYR A 222 -22.65 -16.66 -2.61
CA TYR A 222 -21.52 -15.87 -3.08
C TYR A 222 -21.46 -15.74 -4.61
N ARG A 223 -21.82 -16.80 -5.37
CA ARG A 223 -21.94 -16.75 -6.83
C ARG A 223 -22.95 -15.70 -7.26
N SER A 224 -24.15 -15.74 -6.65
CA SER A 224 -25.20 -14.76 -6.92
C SER A 224 -24.75 -13.32 -6.63
N TYR A 225 -24.02 -13.12 -5.52
CA TYR A 225 -23.42 -11.83 -5.20
C TYR A 225 -22.40 -11.40 -6.27
N LEU A 226 -21.48 -12.28 -6.62
CA LEU A 226 -20.41 -11.98 -7.58
C LEU A 226 -20.95 -11.69 -8.98
N GLU A 227 -21.95 -12.43 -9.45
CA GLU A 227 -22.59 -12.19 -10.75
C GLU A 227 -23.16 -10.78 -10.87
N ASN A 228 -23.79 -10.28 -9.81
CA ASN A 228 -24.28 -8.92 -9.73
C ASN A 228 -23.13 -7.89 -9.82
N GLU A 229 -22.06 -8.10 -9.03
CA GLU A 229 -20.88 -7.22 -9.00
C GLU A 229 -20.13 -7.19 -10.34
N LEU A 230 -20.09 -8.31 -11.06
CA LEU A 230 -19.44 -8.40 -12.37
C LEU A 230 -20.28 -7.79 -13.49
N SER A 231 -21.60 -7.76 -13.33
CA SER A 231 -22.54 -7.16 -14.30
C SER A 231 -22.32 -7.66 -15.73
N GLY A 232 -22.07 -8.96 -15.90
CA GLY A 232 -21.88 -9.59 -17.22
C GLY A 232 -20.48 -9.44 -17.84
N ALA A 233 -19.50 -8.90 -17.10
CA ALA A 233 -18.10 -8.84 -17.55
C ALA A 233 -17.54 -10.25 -17.83
N ARG A 234 -16.81 -10.42 -18.95
CA ARG A 234 -16.22 -11.70 -19.36
C ARG A 234 -14.75 -11.80 -19.04
N LYS A 235 -14.02 -10.69 -19.09
CA LYS A 235 -12.60 -10.59 -18.72
C LYS A 235 -12.45 -9.63 -17.56
N VAL A 236 -12.04 -10.14 -16.41
CA VAL A 236 -12.00 -9.37 -15.17
C VAL A 236 -10.58 -9.34 -14.63
N LEU A 237 -10.11 -8.14 -14.32
CA LEU A 237 -8.87 -7.93 -13.58
C LEU A 237 -9.19 -7.89 -12.09
N ALA A 238 -8.73 -8.87 -11.32
CA ALA A 238 -8.97 -8.98 -9.88
C ALA A 238 -7.77 -8.47 -9.08
N VAL A 239 -7.93 -7.33 -8.43
CA VAL A 239 -6.87 -6.61 -7.72
C VAL A 239 -6.84 -7.02 -6.25
N ASP A 240 -5.66 -7.43 -5.80
CA ASP A 240 -5.33 -7.67 -4.41
C ASP A 240 -3.98 -7.02 -4.09
N THR A 241 -3.68 -6.85 -2.81
CA THR A 241 -2.44 -6.18 -2.41
C THR A 241 -1.27 -7.15 -2.42
N THR A 242 -1.34 -8.20 -1.61
CA THR A 242 -0.24 -9.14 -1.41
C THR A 242 -0.77 -10.56 -1.46
N THR A 243 0.02 -11.48 -2.02
CA THR A 243 -0.38 -12.88 -1.98
C THR A 243 0.76 -13.88 -1.92
N MET A 244 0.45 -15.01 -1.29
CA MET A 244 1.26 -16.24 -1.28
C MET A 244 0.48 -17.43 -1.83
N ARG A 245 -0.85 -17.47 -1.62
CA ARG A 245 -1.69 -18.63 -1.97
C ARG A 245 -2.80 -18.31 -2.98
N TYR A 246 -2.93 -17.05 -3.39
CA TYR A 246 -3.91 -16.61 -4.40
C TYR A 246 -5.35 -17.03 -4.05
N THR A 247 -5.69 -17.05 -2.75
CA THR A 247 -6.96 -17.61 -2.25
C THR A 247 -8.16 -16.80 -2.72
N SER A 248 -8.09 -15.47 -2.69
CA SER A 248 -9.17 -14.59 -3.17
C SER A 248 -9.43 -14.78 -4.66
N GLN A 249 -8.36 -14.85 -5.47
CA GLN A 249 -8.48 -15.13 -6.91
C GLN A 249 -9.06 -16.53 -7.16
N SER A 250 -8.61 -17.53 -6.42
CA SER A 250 -9.12 -18.91 -6.54
C SER A 250 -10.60 -18.99 -6.22
N LEU A 251 -11.06 -18.29 -5.17
CA LEU A 251 -12.47 -18.21 -4.80
C LEU A 251 -13.30 -17.64 -5.94
N VAL A 252 -12.94 -16.44 -6.41
CA VAL A 252 -13.69 -15.78 -7.51
C VAL A 252 -13.69 -16.65 -8.76
N THR A 253 -12.54 -17.21 -9.14
CA THR A 253 -12.44 -18.10 -10.31
C THR A 253 -13.34 -19.33 -10.20
N GLY A 254 -13.56 -19.87 -9.00
CA GLY A 254 -14.49 -20.98 -8.76
C GLY A 254 -15.97 -20.59 -8.66
N CYS A 255 -16.27 -19.29 -8.66
CA CYS A 255 -17.60 -18.73 -8.44
C CYS A 255 -18.13 -17.92 -9.64
N THR A 256 -17.42 -17.90 -10.77
CA THR A 256 -17.88 -17.22 -11.99
C THR A 256 -17.31 -17.89 -13.24
N ASP A 257 -18.02 -17.74 -14.36
CA ASP A 257 -17.55 -18.14 -15.69
C ASP A 257 -16.66 -17.08 -16.36
N ALA A 258 -16.49 -15.90 -15.75
CA ALA A 258 -15.60 -14.88 -16.25
C ALA A 258 -14.12 -15.31 -16.17
N GLU A 259 -13.33 -14.93 -17.18
CA GLU A 259 -11.88 -15.11 -17.18
C GLU A 259 -11.24 -14.14 -16.18
N ILE A 260 -10.75 -14.68 -15.06
CA ILE A 260 -10.10 -13.90 -14.00
C ILE A 260 -8.58 -13.84 -14.21
N THR A 261 -8.05 -12.63 -14.30
CA THR A 261 -6.60 -12.37 -14.17
C THR A 261 -6.33 -11.63 -12.86
N GLY A 262 -5.47 -12.16 -12.01
CA GLY A 262 -5.06 -11.47 -10.77
C GLY A 262 -4.12 -10.30 -11.05
N ALA A 263 -4.21 -9.23 -10.27
CA ALA A 263 -3.26 -8.12 -10.28
C ALA A 263 -2.82 -7.81 -8.86
N TYR A 264 -1.53 -7.96 -8.60
CA TYR A 264 -0.97 -7.88 -7.24
C TYR A 264 0.04 -6.75 -7.11
N TYR A 265 0.00 -6.03 -5.99
CA TYR A 265 1.11 -5.15 -5.64
C TYR A 265 2.38 -5.97 -5.41
N ALA A 266 2.28 -7.06 -4.64
CA ALA A 266 3.39 -8.00 -4.47
C ALA A 266 2.96 -9.48 -4.37
N THR A 267 3.76 -10.36 -4.96
CA THR A 267 3.63 -11.82 -4.79
C THR A 267 4.84 -12.34 -4.02
N THR A 268 4.66 -13.38 -3.20
CA THR A 268 5.75 -14.02 -2.42
C THR A 268 5.98 -15.47 -2.78
N ALA A 269 5.11 -16.04 -3.62
CA ALA A 269 5.20 -17.39 -4.16
C ALA A 269 4.62 -17.41 -5.58
N GLY A 270 5.10 -18.36 -6.38
CA GLY A 270 4.59 -18.60 -7.73
C GLY A 270 3.20 -19.25 -7.72
N SER A 271 2.50 -19.14 -8.84
CA SER A 271 1.17 -19.74 -9.07
C SER A 271 0.98 -20.08 -10.54
N THR A 272 0.10 -21.05 -10.81
CA THR A 272 -0.36 -21.39 -12.15
C THR A 272 -1.53 -20.53 -12.61
N LEU A 273 -2.18 -19.79 -11.69
CA LEU A 273 -3.24 -18.85 -12.03
C LEU A 273 -2.69 -17.69 -12.86
N LYS A 274 -3.46 -17.24 -13.84
CA LYS A 274 -3.10 -16.08 -14.68
C LYS A 274 -3.06 -14.82 -13.81
N HIS A 275 -1.92 -14.15 -13.76
CA HIS A 275 -1.77 -12.93 -12.98
C HIS A 275 -0.68 -12.01 -13.53
N ILE A 276 -0.75 -10.76 -13.12
CA ILE A 276 0.28 -9.74 -13.29
C ILE A 276 0.71 -9.25 -11.91
N VAL A 277 1.96 -8.81 -11.78
CA VAL A 277 2.53 -8.40 -10.49
C VAL A 277 3.39 -7.14 -10.65
N TYR A 278 3.13 -6.14 -9.81
CA TYR A 278 3.96 -4.94 -9.76
C TYR A 278 5.34 -5.25 -9.16
N THR A 279 5.40 -6.02 -8.07
CA THR A 279 6.64 -6.46 -7.42
C THR A 279 6.67 -7.97 -7.17
N ASP A 280 7.44 -8.73 -7.96
CA ASP A 280 7.66 -10.15 -7.70
C ASP A 280 8.71 -10.35 -6.60
N ARG A 281 8.29 -10.91 -5.47
CA ARG A 281 9.16 -11.24 -4.33
C ARG A 281 9.36 -12.75 -4.15
N THR A 282 9.01 -13.55 -5.15
CA THR A 282 9.18 -15.00 -5.12
C THR A 282 10.65 -15.34 -4.87
N GLY A 283 10.90 -16.17 -3.85
CA GLY A 283 12.25 -16.58 -3.47
C GLY A 283 13.07 -15.55 -2.68
N GLN A 284 12.57 -14.33 -2.50
CA GLN A 284 13.23 -13.33 -1.66
C GLN A 284 13.09 -13.69 -0.17
N ARG A 285 14.08 -13.29 0.64
CA ARG A 285 14.06 -13.50 2.10
C ARG A 285 13.80 -12.17 2.81
N LEU A 286 13.13 -12.23 3.97
CA LEU A 286 12.90 -11.08 4.87
C LEU A 286 12.12 -9.92 4.22
N THR A 287 11.13 -10.23 3.38
CA THR A 287 10.26 -9.25 2.71
C THR A 287 9.04 -8.82 3.52
N TRP A 288 8.90 -9.35 4.74
CA TRP A 288 7.73 -9.22 5.61
C TRP A 288 7.32 -7.77 5.83
N SER A 289 8.28 -6.88 6.14
CA SER A 289 7.94 -5.47 6.35
C SER A 289 7.34 -4.80 5.10
N TYR A 290 7.78 -5.16 3.90
CA TYR A 290 7.24 -4.56 2.67
C TYR A 290 5.83 -5.07 2.37
N VAL A 291 5.60 -6.37 2.60
CA VAL A 291 4.27 -6.99 2.47
C VAL A 291 3.30 -6.38 3.47
N ASN A 292 3.70 -6.33 4.75
CA ASN A 292 2.88 -5.78 5.82
C ASN A 292 2.61 -4.28 5.62
N LEU A 293 3.61 -3.50 5.18
CA LEU A 293 3.39 -2.08 4.87
C LEU A 293 2.43 -1.90 3.69
N ALA A 294 2.51 -2.75 2.67
CA ALA A 294 1.56 -2.72 1.56
C ALA A 294 0.12 -2.97 2.04
N GLU A 295 -0.11 -4.04 2.79
CA GLU A 295 -1.43 -4.35 3.38
C GLU A 295 -1.92 -3.22 4.29
N PHE A 296 -1.05 -2.70 5.15
CA PHE A 296 -1.39 -1.62 6.08
C PHE A 296 -1.82 -0.35 5.36
N PHE A 297 -0.98 0.15 4.45
CA PHE A 297 -1.27 1.37 3.69
C PHE A 297 -2.44 1.23 2.74
N PHE A 298 -2.77 0.02 2.28
CA PHE A 298 -3.87 -0.16 1.32
C PHE A 298 -5.21 -0.55 1.96
N SER A 299 -5.21 -0.78 3.28
CA SER A 299 -6.41 -1.21 4.02
C SER A 299 -7.55 -0.18 4.01
N SER A 300 -8.80 -0.65 4.07
CA SER A 300 -10.01 0.17 4.24
C SER A 300 -10.28 0.41 5.72
N GLN A 301 -11.06 1.42 6.11
CA GLN A 301 -11.48 1.61 7.51
C GLN A 301 -12.51 0.58 8.02
N GLU A 302 -12.90 -0.41 7.20
CA GLU A 302 -13.98 -1.34 7.51
C GLU A 302 -13.57 -2.33 8.61
N SER A 303 -14.55 -2.86 9.34
CA SER A 303 -14.34 -3.96 10.29
C SER A 303 -13.98 -5.27 9.56
N PRO A 304 -13.40 -6.26 10.26
CA PRO A 304 -13.17 -7.57 9.66
C PRO A 304 -14.44 -8.14 9.04
N LEU A 305 -14.36 -8.53 7.77
CA LEU A 305 -15.46 -9.12 7.03
C LEU A 305 -15.66 -10.59 7.48
N GLU A 306 -16.85 -10.89 7.95
CA GLU A 306 -17.26 -12.22 8.40
C GLU A 306 -17.90 -13.00 7.25
N ASP A 307 -18.84 -12.39 6.54
CA ASP A 307 -19.62 -13.04 5.49
C ASP A 307 -20.15 -12.06 4.46
N VAL A 308 -20.73 -12.58 3.36
CA VAL A 308 -21.61 -11.84 2.47
C VAL A 308 -22.97 -12.54 2.47
N ARG A 309 -24.02 -11.85 2.92
CA ARG A 309 -25.38 -12.39 3.02
C ARG A 309 -26.35 -11.48 2.29
N ASP A 310 -27.20 -12.06 1.46
CA ASP A 310 -28.18 -11.34 0.64
C ASP A 310 -27.56 -10.19 -0.17
N GLY A 311 -26.36 -10.43 -0.72
CA GLY A 311 -25.58 -9.46 -1.48
C GLY A 311 -24.96 -8.33 -0.67
N LYS A 312 -24.97 -8.40 0.67
CA LYS A 312 -24.42 -7.36 1.56
C LYS A 312 -23.30 -7.89 2.45
N PRO A 313 -22.26 -7.09 2.72
CA PRO A 313 -21.21 -7.48 3.66
C PRO A 313 -21.74 -7.57 5.08
N VAL A 314 -21.24 -8.56 5.81
CA VAL A 314 -21.47 -8.73 7.24
C VAL A 314 -20.12 -8.62 7.93
N PHE A 315 -19.99 -7.63 8.80
CA PHE A 315 -18.77 -7.36 9.53
C PHE A 315 -18.83 -7.93 10.96
N SER A 316 -17.66 -8.25 11.51
CA SER A 316 -17.55 -8.64 12.92
C SER A 316 -17.94 -7.47 13.83
N SER A 317 -18.77 -7.76 14.84
CA SER A 317 -19.04 -6.86 15.96
C SER A 317 -17.94 -6.92 17.02
N ASP A 318 -17.18 -8.01 17.07
CA ASP A 318 -16.03 -8.17 17.95
C ASP A 318 -14.77 -7.73 17.21
N VAL A 319 -14.31 -6.51 17.50
CA VAL A 319 -13.16 -5.88 16.83
C VAL A 319 -12.00 -5.85 17.83
N PRO A 320 -10.92 -6.61 17.56
CA PRO A 320 -9.73 -6.60 18.42
C PRO A 320 -9.12 -5.19 18.53
N PRO A 321 -8.45 -4.86 19.66
CA PRO A 321 -7.87 -3.52 19.86
C PRO A 321 -6.92 -3.07 18.74
N GLU A 322 -6.14 -3.99 18.18
CA GLU A 322 -5.25 -3.73 17.05
C GLU A 322 -6.01 -3.35 15.76
N GLU A 323 -7.14 -4.01 15.48
CA GLU A 323 -8.01 -3.66 14.34
C GLU A 323 -8.74 -2.34 14.60
N ALA A 324 -9.19 -2.08 15.83
CA ALA A 324 -9.81 -0.81 16.19
C ALA A 324 -8.82 0.37 16.02
N MET A 325 -7.54 0.16 16.36
CA MET A 325 -6.49 1.16 16.14
C MET A 325 -6.26 1.42 14.65
N ARG A 326 -6.28 0.36 13.81
CA ARG A 326 -6.20 0.49 12.35
C ARG A 326 -7.36 1.32 11.79
N GLN A 327 -8.60 1.02 12.22
CA GLN A 327 -9.78 1.77 11.81
C GLN A 327 -9.68 3.25 12.21
N LYS A 328 -9.16 3.52 13.40
CA LYS A 328 -8.95 4.89 13.89
C LYS A 328 -7.98 5.70 13.02
N VAL A 329 -6.90 5.08 12.53
CA VAL A 329 -5.86 5.79 11.77
C VAL A 329 -6.18 5.90 10.28
N GLN A 330 -6.98 4.98 9.73
CA GLN A 330 -7.19 4.92 8.28
C GLN A 330 -7.77 6.18 7.62
N PRO A 331 -8.72 6.92 8.21
CA PRO A 331 -9.21 8.16 7.59
C PRO A 331 -8.08 9.17 7.32
N SER A 332 -7.17 9.34 8.28
CA SER A 332 -6.01 10.23 8.17
C SER A 332 -5.02 9.73 7.12
N MET A 333 -4.84 8.41 7.04
CA MET A 333 -3.93 7.80 6.07
C MET A 333 -4.47 7.88 4.64
N GLU A 334 -5.74 7.56 4.43
CA GLU A 334 -6.44 7.68 3.15
C GLU A 334 -6.32 9.12 2.62
N GLU A 335 -6.63 10.10 3.46
CA GLU A 335 -6.49 11.52 3.11
C GLU A 335 -5.07 11.85 2.65
N GLY A 336 -4.05 11.42 3.40
CA GLY A 336 -2.65 11.63 3.03
C GLY A 336 -2.27 11.01 1.69
N GLN A 337 -2.71 9.78 1.44
CA GLN A 337 -2.43 9.06 0.19
C GLN A 337 -3.10 9.74 -1.01
N LEU A 338 -4.35 10.17 -0.86
CA LEU A 338 -5.08 10.89 -1.92
C LEU A 338 -4.48 12.27 -2.19
N ASP A 339 -4.06 12.99 -1.14
CA ASP A 339 -3.39 14.29 -1.29
C ASP A 339 -2.09 14.14 -2.08
N TYR A 340 -1.30 13.08 -1.84
CA TYR A 340 -0.15 12.76 -2.69
C TYR A 340 -0.55 12.51 -4.14
N ILE A 341 -1.54 11.64 -4.39
CA ILE A 341 -1.96 11.23 -5.73
C ILE A 341 -2.42 12.44 -6.55
N ARG A 342 -3.23 13.31 -5.94
CA ARG A 342 -3.73 14.55 -6.56
C ARG A 342 -2.61 15.54 -6.79
N PHE A 343 -1.73 15.74 -5.81
CA PHE A 343 -0.59 16.63 -5.95
C PHE A 343 0.33 16.17 -7.09
N ALA A 344 0.75 14.90 -7.09
CA ALA A 344 1.56 14.33 -8.15
C ALA A 344 0.89 14.45 -9.52
N SER A 345 -0.41 14.20 -9.63
CA SER A 345 -1.13 14.34 -10.91
C SER A 345 -1.18 15.79 -11.42
N SER A 346 -1.26 16.76 -10.51
CA SER A 346 -1.33 18.18 -10.87
C SER A 346 0.00 18.76 -11.36
N ILE A 347 1.12 18.42 -10.72
CA ILE A 347 2.43 19.00 -11.06
C ILE A 347 3.01 18.50 -12.40
N PHE A 348 2.49 17.39 -12.92
CA PHE A 348 2.94 16.83 -14.20
C PHE A 348 1.95 17.02 -15.35
N HIS A 349 0.94 17.89 -15.17
CA HIS A 349 -0.03 18.25 -16.22
C HIS A 349 -0.63 17.03 -16.96
N GLY A 350 -1.04 16.01 -16.20
CA GLY A 350 -1.60 14.77 -16.75
C GLY A 350 -0.59 13.77 -17.29
N ARG A 351 0.72 14.06 -17.27
CA ARG A 351 1.76 13.04 -17.52
C ARG A 351 1.89 12.15 -16.29
N ARG A 352 1.67 10.86 -16.48
CA ARG A 352 1.80 9.83 -15.44
C ARG A 352 3.26 9.45 -15.24
N ILE A 353 3.70 9.42 -13.98
CA ILE A 353 5.05 8.99 -13.65
C ILE A 353 5.06 7.56 -13.17
N CYS A 354 5.86 6.78 -13.87
CA CYS A 354 6.30 5.44 -13.47
C CYS A 354 7.29 5.53 -12.31
N TYR A 355 6.93 5.19 -11.08
CA TYR A 355 7.95 4.73 -10.14
C TYR A 355 8.15 3.23 -10.35
N ASP A 356 9.41 2.81 -10.46
CA ASP A 356 9.75 1.39 -10.50
C ASP A 356 9.66 0.79 -9.08
N PRO A 357 9.33 -0.51 -8.97
CA PRO A 357 9.28 -1.24 -7.71
C PRO A 357 10.47 -0.99 -6.76
N ASP A 358 11.69 -1.06 -7.29
CA ASP A 358 12.92 -0.90 -6.49
C ASP A 358 13.07 0.50 -5.92
N THR A 359 12.60 1.52 -6.64
CA THR A 359 12.61 2.91 -6.20
C THR A 359 11.61 3.11 -5.05
N VAL A 360 10.40 2.54 -5.15
CA VAL A 360 9.41 2.57 -4.07
C VAL A 360 9.93 1.81 -2.84
N ASP A 361 10.52 0.62 -3.03
CA ASP A 361 11.14 -0.14 -1.94
C ASP A 361 12.28 0.61 -1.27
N GLY A 362 13.11 1.30 -2.06
CA GLY A 362 14.16 2.17 -1.56
C GLY A 362 13.62 3.31 -0.71
N TRP A 363 12.46 3.87 -1.07
CA TRP A 363 11.76 4.88 -0.31
C TRP A 363 11.15 4.33 0.99
N LEU A 364 10.54 3.13 0.95
CA LEU A 364 10.05 2.45 2.15
C LEU A 364 11.18 2.11 3.13
N LYS A 365 12.40 1.82 2.65
CA LYS A 365 13.58 1.67 3.54
C LYS A 365 13.88 2.95 4.33
N VAL A 366 13.62 4.13 3.75
CA VAL A 366 13.78 5.41 4.47
C VAL A 366 12.79 5.46 5.63
N LEU A 367 11.51 5.16 5.40
CA LEU A 367 10.50 5.06 6.46
C LEU A 367 10.90 4.09 7.56
N ILE A 368 11.21 2.85 7.19
CA ILE A 368 11.61 1.79 8.15
C ILE A 368 12.77 2.24 9.02
N SER A 369 13.71 3.02 8.46
CA SER A 369 14.87 3.51 9.21
C SER A 369 14.52 4.58 10.26
N TYR A 370 13.40 5.28 10.12
CA TYR A 370 12.89 6.25 11.10
C TYR A 370 12.10 5.56 12.22
N GLU A 371 11.45 4.45 11.92
CA GLU A 371 10.57 3.73 12.84
C GLU A 371 11.35 2.80 13.78
N LYS A 372 12.12 3.41 14.67
CA LYS A 372 12.85 2.75 15.77
C LYS A 372 12.04 2.81 17.07
N GLY A 373 12.30 1.87 17.98
CA GLY A 373 11.59 1.82 19.27
C GLY A 373 10.31 1.00 19.20
N ASN A 374 9.34 1.23 20.09
CA ASN A 374 8.08 0.46 20.16
C ASN A 374 6.94 1.40 20.61
N ASP A 375 6.81 2.53 19.93
CA ASP A 375 5.80 3.54 20.22
C ASP A 375 4.47 3.13 19.58
N THR A 376 3.45 2.87 20.41
CA THR A 376 2.13 2.39 19.98
C THR A 376 1.31 3.44 19.22
N GLU A 377 1.70 4.72 19.27
CA GLU A 377 1.08 5.78 18.48
C GLU A 377 1.74 5.95 17.11
N ARG A 378 2.76 5.14 16.80
CA ARG A 378 3.54 5.15 15.55
C ARG A 378 3.63 3.76 14.93
N LEU A 379 4.12 3.69 13.69
CA LEU A 379 4.39 2.42 13.00
C LEU A 379 5.33 1.50 13.81
N SER A 380 6.28 2.07 14.55
CA SER A 380 7.23 1.28 15.34
C SER A 380 6.55 0.36 16.37
N GLY A 381 5.47 0.78 17.04
CA GLY A 381 4.74 -0.05 18.00
C GLY A 381 3.47 -0.70 17.43
N PHE A 382 3.12 -0.40 16.18
CA PHE A 382 1.91 -0.92 15.54
C PHE A 382 1.98 -2.44 15.33
N LYS A 383 0.87 -3.13 15.61
CA LYS A 383 0.73 -4.57 15.43
C LYS A 383 -0.34 -4.90 14.40
N TRP A 384 -0.17 -6.02 13.71
CA TRP A 384 -1.01 -6.49 12.62
C TRP A 384 -1.28 -7.99 12.77
N GLY A 385 -2.49 -8.42 12.41
CA GLY A 385 -2.86 -9.83 12.44
C GLY A 385 -2.17 -10.59 11.31
N VAL A 386 -1.39 -11.62 11.64
CA VAL A 386 -0.61 -12.40 10.66
C VAL A 386 -1.21 -13.75 10.29
N ASP A 387 -2.23 -14.20 11.01
CA ASP A 387 -2.90 -15.48 10.81
C ASP A 387 -4.32 -15.29 10.25
N LYS A 388 -4.89 -16.36 9.67
CA LYS A 388 -6.21 -16.33 9.03
C LYS A 388 -7.34 -16.01 10.00
N GLY A 389 -7.17 -16.33 11.29
CA GLY A 389 -8.15 -16.15 12.34
C GLY A 389 -8.01 -14.86 13.13
N HIS A 390 -7.01 -14.02 12.84
CA HIS A 390 -6.70 -12.84 13.66
C HIS A 390 -6.43 -13.17 15.14
N LEU A 391 -5.88 -14.37 15.41
CA LEU A 391 -5.53 -14.82 16.75
C LEU A 391 -4.09 -14.42 17.14
N ASP A 392 -3.25 -14.04 16.18
CA ASP A 392 -1.85 -13.70 16.39
C ASP A 392 -1.50 -12.32 15.80
N TYR A 393 -1.32 -11.34 16.69
CA TYR A 393 -0.92 -9.97 16.34
C TYR A 393 0.58 -9.74 16.57
N ARG A 394 1.25 -9.26 15.52
CA ARG A 394 2.70 -9.06 15.51
C ARG A 394 3.09 -7.66 15.08
N PRO A 395 4.26 -7.16 15.51
CA PRO A 395 4.82 -5.92 14.98
C PRO A 395 4.74 -5.86 13.46
N LEU A 396 4.18 -4.77 12.93
CA LEU A 396 4.03 -4.55 11.49
C LEU A 396 5.40 -4.58 10.80
N LEU A 397 6.38 -3.91 11.40
CA LEU A 397 7.76 -3.91 10.96
C LEU A 397 8.51 -5.09 11.56
N PHE A 398 9.11 -5.92 10.70
CA PHE A 398 9.92 -7.05 11.13
C PHE A 398 11.13 -6.59 11.94
N ARG A 399 11.36 -7.23 13.09
CA ARG A 399 12.47 -6.94 14.01
C ARG A 399 13.42 -8.12 14.12
N ALA A 400 14.69 -7.83 14.42
CA ALA A 400 15.68 -8.88 14.65
C ALA A 400 15.28 -9.85 15.77
N SER A 401 14.53 -9.40 16.77
CA SER A 401 13.97 -10.24 17.83
C SER A 401 12.98 -11.31 17.31
N GLN A 402 12.47 -11.17 16.09
CA GLN A 402 11.56 -12.12 15.45
C GLN A 402 12.29 -13.14 14.55
N LEU A 403 13.62 -13.06 14.40
CA LEU A 403 14.40 -14.06 13.64
C LEU A 403 14.19 -15.51 14.11
N PRO A 404 14.20 -15.81 15.42
CA PRO A 404 14.01 -17.18 15.90
C PRO A 404 12.68 -17.79 15.45
N PHE A 405 11.64 -16.96 15.37
CA PHE A 405 10.34 -17.38 14.87
C PHE A 405 10.34 -17.61 13.36
N ALA A 406 10.90 -16.67 12.58
CA ALA A 406 10.99 -16.80 11.13
C ALA A 406 11.76 -18.06 10.71
N LEU A 407 12.78 -18.45 11.49
CA LEU A 407 13.51 -19.70 11.34
C LEU A 407 12.63 -20.93 11.64
N LYS A 408 11.81 -20.91 12.71
CA LYS A 408 10.87 -22.00 13.04
C LYS A 408 9.83 -22.24 11.94
N GLN A 409 9.21 -21.18 11.41
CA GLN A 409 8.21 -21.34 10.34
C GLN A 409 8.81 -21.89 9.04
N LYS A 410 10.07 -21.56 8.73
CA LYS A 410 10.77 -22.09 7.54
C LYS A 410 11.05 -23.58 7.65
N ILE A 411 11.31 -24.09 8.86
CA ILE A 411 11.48 -25.52 9.11
C ILE A 411 10.13 -26.24 8.95
N ALA A 412 9.05 -25.69 9.51
CA ALA A 412 7.71 -26.24 9.37
C ALA A 412 7.19 -26.22 7.90
N GLY A 413 7.55 -25.20 7.11
CA GLY A 413 7.17 -25.09 5.70
C GLY A 413 8.02 -25.94 4.74
N LYS A 414 9.16 -26.49 5.19
CA LYS A 414 9.97 -27.46 4.42
C LYS A 414 9.62 -28.93 4.70
N LEU A 415 8.83 -29.17 5.74
CA LEU A 415 8.33 -30.49 6.16
C LEU A 415 6.89 -30.76 5.65
N LYS A 416 6.36 -29.89 4.80
CA LYS A 416 5.05 -30.05 4.15
C LYS A 416 5.23 -30.25 2.64
#